data_AF-A0A5M3YZ71-F1
#
_entry.id   AF-A0A5M3YZ71-F1
#
_cell.length_a   1.000
_cell.length_b   1.000
_cell.length_c   1.000
_cell.angle_alpha   90.00
_cell.angle_beta   90.00
_cell.angle_gamma   90.00
#
_symmetry.space_group_name_H-M   'P 1'
#
loop_
_entity.id
_entity.type
_entity.pdbx_description
1 polymer ?
#
loop_
_entity_poly.entity_id
_entity_poly.type
_entity_poly.pdbx_seq_one_letter_code
_entity_poly.pdbx_strand_id
1 'polypeptide(L)'
;MLRCVRSLPTARSTPSLRLFSSYGNAHRSSKRDMQTATAYRPHTLPTSFPPPRSPGSSDTSISAEFPSLWESPSQQAPKKQEASSNVSLREGEAQKSKPVSSASTAAKPAEKPRRKLRPRKAAMKLTPVAVEQLRKLLSQPEPKMIRVGVKNRGCSGLAYHLEYVEKPGMFDEVVEQDGVKVLIDSKALFSIIGSEMDWQEDKLSRRFVFRNPNIKEQCGCGESFMV
;
A
#
# COMPACT_ATOMS: atom_id res chain seq x y z
N MET A 1 72.31 13.72 -14.77
CA MET A 1 72.08 14.41 -13.47
C MET A 1 70.81 13.80 -12.86
N LEU A 2 70.84 12.76 -12.03
CA LEU A 2 71.26 12.64 -10.63
C LEU A 2 70.58 13.62 -9.65
N ARG A 3 69.60 13.10 -8.91
CA ARG A 3 69.25 13.25 -7.47
C ARG A 3 67.96 12.41 -7.27
N CYS A 4 67.93 11.20 -6.70
CA CYS A 4 68.32 10.73 -5.35
C CYS A 4 67.83 11.71 -4.27
N VAL A 5 66.90 11.37 -3.37
CA VAL A 5 67.17 10.70 -2.08
C VAL A 5 65.90 10.01 -1.50
N ARG A 6 65.98 8.68 -1.32
CA ARG A 6 65.81 7.88 -0.07
C ARG A 6 64.65 8.18 0.91
N SER A 7 63.83 7.15 1.17
CA SER A 7 63.50 6.66 2.52
C SER A 7 62.96 5.22 2.47
N LEU A 8 63.30 4.41 3.47
CA LEU A 8 63.24 2.93 3.57
C LEU A 8 62.27 2.55 4.74
N PRO A 9 62.07 1.27 5.14
CA PRO A 9 60.77 0.57 5.19
C PRO A 9 60.24 0.35 6.63
N THR A 10 59.55 -0.78 6.88
CA THR A 10 58.91 -1.31 8.13
C THR A 10 57.51 -0.75 8.45
N ALA A 11 56.49 -1.52 8.87
CA ALA A 11 56.44 -2.86 9.42
C ALA A 11 55.08 -3.56 9.16
N ARG A 12 55.15 -4.88 9.26
CA ARG A 12 54.11 -5.90 9.15
C ARG A 12 53.17 -5.84 10.39
N SER A 13 51.85 -5.94 10.21
CA SER A 13 50.94 -6.29 11.31
C SER A 13 49.76 -7.12 10.78
N THR A 14 49.42 -8.15 11.56
CA THR A 14 48.65 -9.37 11.27
C THR A 14 47.12 -9.19 11.28
N PRO A 15 46.36 -10.12 10.67
CA PRO A 15 44.90 -10.18 10.82
C PRO A 15 44.53 -10.78 12.20
N SER A 16 43.89 -9.97 13.06
CA SER A 16 43.34 -10.46 14.32
C SER A 16 41.90 -10.96 14.13
N LEU A 17 41.66 -12.11 14.74
CA LEU A 17 40.51 -12.98 14.62
C LEU A 17 39.25 -12.41 15.28
N ARG A 18 38.11 -12.90 14.78
CA ARG A 18 36.77 -12.74 15.33
C ARG A 18 36.73 -13.09 16.82
N LEU A 19 36.14 -12.22 17.63
CA LEU A 19 35.56 -12.57 18.91
C LEU A 19 34.05 -12.40 18.80
N PHE A 20 33.37 -13.53 18.63
CA PHE A 20 31.93 -13.67 18.82
C PHE A 20 31.61 -13.22 20.25
N SER A 21 30.98 -12.06 20.38
CA SER A 21 30.42 -11.59 21.64
C SER A 21 29.04 -12.21 21.82
N SER A 22 28.99 -13.39 22.42
CA SER A 22 27.76 -14.02 22.89
C SER A 22 27.43 -13.45 24.27
N TYR A 23 26.76 -12.30 24.33
CA TYR A 23 26.08 -11.90 25.56
C TYR A 23 24.71 -12.55 25.61
N GLY A 24 24.56 -13.40 26.63
CA GLY A 24 23.41 -14.24 26.87
C GLY A 24 22.12 -13.45 27.05
N ASN A 25 21.06 -14.07 26.55
CA ASN A 25 19.69 -13.65 26.76
C ASN A 25 19.33 -13.92 28.22
N ALA A 26 19.53 -12.92 29.09
CA ALA A 26 19.04 -12.99 30.46
C ALA A 26 17.52 -12.82 30.45
N HIS A 27 16.81 -13.94 30.59
CA HIS A 27 15.38 -13.96 30.89
C HIS A 27 15.11 -13.20 32.20
N ARG A 28 14.85 -11.89 32.11
CA ARG A 28 14.31 -11.11 33.21
C ARG A 28 12.80 -11.36 33.30
N SER A 29 12.42 -12.55 33.76
CA SER A 29 11.07 -12.84 34.25
C SER A 29 10.91 -12.22 35.64
N SER A 30 10.75 -10.91 35.69
CA SER A 30 10.36 -10.19 36.91
C SER A 30 8.87 -9.86 36.80
N LYS A 31 8.06 -10.74 37.40
CA LYS A 31 6.72 -10.48 37.95
C LYS A 31 6.06 -9.19 37.46
N ARG A 32 5.20 -9.32 36.44
CA ARG A 32 4.11 -8.34 36.30
C ARG A 32 3.23 -8.53 37.52
N ASP A 33 3.25 -7.56 38.41
CA ASP A 33 2.22 -7.45 39.44
C ASP A 33 0.87 -7.43 38.74
N MET A 34 0.01 -8.37 39.11
CA MET A 34 -1.33 -8.48 38.57
C MET A 34 -2.13 -7.31 39.17
N GLN A 35 -2.14 -6.20 38.44
CA GLN A 35 -3.07 -5.05 38.50
C GLN A 35 -4.56 -5.45 38.49
N THR A 36 -5.01 -6.44 39.27
CA THR A 36 -6.42 -6.85 39.37
C THR A 36 -6.94 -6.48 40.74
N ALA A 37 -7.19 -5.19 40.97
CA ALA A 37 -8.15 -4.75 41.97
C ALA A 37 -8.49 -3.27 41.78
N THR A 38 -9.75 -3.04 41.39
CA THR A 38 -10.62 -1.98 41.92
C THR A 38 -10.16 -0.53 41.81
N ALA A 39 -10.76 0.20 40.85
CA ALA A 39 -11.50 1.41 41.18
C ALA A 39 -12.40 1.79 40.00
N TYR A 40 -13.51 1.07 39.84
CA TYR A 40 -14.69 1.63 39.19
C TYR A 40 -15.06 2.91 39.94
N ARG A 41 -14.66 4.06 39.41
CA ARG A 41 -15.22 5.36 39.81
C ARG A 41 -16.39 5.61 38.88
N PRO A 42 -17.65 5.53 39.34
CA PRO A 42 -18.74 6.09 38.57
C PRO A 42 -18.49 7.60 38.52
N HIS A 43 -18.09 8.11 37.36
CA HIS A 43 -18.13 9.54 37.11
C HIS A 43 -19.60 9.95 37.19
N THR A 44 -19.98 10.61 38.28
CA THR A 44 -21.23 11.36 38.31
C THR A 44 -21.08 12.48 37.28
N LEU A 45 -21.85 12.40 36.21
CA LEU A 45 -21.96 13.48 35.24
C LEU A 45 -22.36 14.76 35.99
N PRO A 46 -21.75 15.93 35.69
CA PRO A 46 -22.21 17.19 36.25
C PRO A 46 -23.65 17.46 35.78
N THR A 47 -24.59 17.55 36.73
CA THR A 47 -26.03 17.80 36.51
C THR A 47 -26.36 19.23 36.09
N SER A 48 -25.39 20.14 35.98
CA SER A 48 -25.65 21.49 35.48
C SER A 48 -25.19 21.63 34.04
N PHE A 49 -26.13 21.47 33.10
CA PHE A 49 -25.97 22.02 31.76
C PHE A 49 -25.71 23.53 31.87
N PRO A 50 -24.66 24.08 31.25
CA PRO A 50 -24.50 25.53 31.20
C PRO A 50 -25.69 26.14 30.44
N PRO A 51 -26.24 27.27 30.92
CA PRO A 51 -27.37 27.90 30.24
C PRO A 51 -26.96 28.33 28.82
N PRO A 52 -27.87 28.23 27.83
CA PRO A 52 -27.59 28.65 26.47
C PRO A 52 -27.24 30.15 26.45
N ARG A 53 -26.05 30.48 25.94
CA ARG A 53 -25.66 31.84 25.60
C ARG A 53 -26.35 32.24 24.29
N SER A 54 -27.62 32.64 24.35
CA SER A 54 -28.24 33.61 23.42
C SER A 54 -29.77 33.67 23.62
N PRO A 55 -30.35 34.79 24.07
CA PRO A 55 -31.75 35.08 23.86
C PRO A 55 -31.87 35.76 22.49
N GLY A 56 -32.26 35.01 21.46
CA GLY A 56 -32.59 35.62 20.18
C GLY A 56 -32.25 34.79 18.95
N SER A 57 -33.02 33.73 18.71
CA SER A 57 -33.39 33.35 17.34
C SER A 57 -34.68 32.55 17.44
N SER A 58 -35.73 33.06 16.80
CA SER A 58 -37.01 32.38 16.68
C SER A 58 -36.85 31.05 15.95
N ASP A 59 -37.15 29.96 16.64
CA ASP A 59 -37.41 28.64 16.07
C ASP A 59 -38.40 28.75 14.91
N THR A 60 -37.93 28.49 13.69
CA THR A 60 -38.81 28.12 12.58
C THR A 60 -38.93 26.61 12.64
N SER A 61 -39.94 26.15 13.38
CA SER A 61 -40.36 24.76 13.41
C SER A 61 -40.84 24.35 12.01
N ILE A 62 -39.95 23.75 11.21
CA ILE A 62 -40.34 22.85 10.12
C ILE A 62 -40.42 21.46 10.74
N SER A 63 -41.54 21.20 11.42
CA SER A 63 -42.04 19.84 11.59
C SER A 63 -43.30 19.75 10.73
N ALA A 64 -43.08 19.49 9.45
CA ALA A 64 -44.15 19.06 8.57
C ALA A 64 -44.61 17.66 9.01
N GLU A 65 -45.91 17.57 9.26
CA GLU A 65 -46.67 16.35 9.48
C GLU A 65 -46.41 15.34 8.36
N PHE A 66 -45.88 14.17 8.69
CA PHE A 66 -45.93 12.99 7.84
C PHE A 66 -46.96 12.02 8.42
N PRO A 67 -48.05 11.68 7.71
CA PRO A 67 -48.91 10.58 8.10
C PRO A 67 -48.19 9.25 7.87
N SER A 68 -47.80 8.59 8.96
CA SER A 68 -47.31 7.21 8.96
C SER A 68 -48.49 6.26 8.78
N LEU A 69 -48.76 5.90 7.52
CA LEU A 69 -49.81 4.97 7.13
C LEU A 69 -49.17 3.64 6.73
N TRP A 70 -48.87 2.77 7.70
CA TRP A 70 -49.04 1.31 7.62
C TRP A 70 -48.50 0.60 8.86
N GLU A 71 -49.41 -0.09 9.56
CA GLU A 71 -49.11 -1.10 10.58
C GLU A 71 -48.73 -2.44 9.94
N SER A 72 -47.92 -3.21 10.66
CA SER A 72 -47.46 -4.57 10.33
C SER A 72 -48.59 -5.60 10.29
N PRO A 73 -48.37 -6.78 9.68
CA PRO A 73 -48.12 -7.93 10.56
C PRO A 73 -47.11 -8.98 10.03
N SER A 74 -46.20 -9.35 10.94
CA SER A 74 -45.74 -10.69 11.34
C SER A 74 -45.91 -11.93 10.41
N GLN A 75 -44.84 -12.73 10.44
CA GLN A 75 -44.70 -14.19 10.21
C GLN A 75 -44.54 -14.71 8.77
N GLN A 76 -43.40 -15.35 8.50
CA GLN A 76 -43.29 -16.83 8.50
C GLN A 76 -41.88 -17.29 8.10
N ALA A 77 -41.34 -18.23 8.88
CA ALA A 77 -40.17 -19.04 8.53
C ALA A 77 -40.55 -20.16 7.54
N PRO A 78 -39.65 -20.57 6.63
CA PRO A 78 -39.75 -21.87 6.00
C PRO A 78 -38.53 -22.78 6.26
N LYS A 79 -38.87 -23.96 6.77
CA LYS A 79 -38.55 -25.30 6.23
C LYS A 79 -37.08 -25.65 5.92
N LYS A 80 -36.56 -26.47 6.83
CA LYS A 80 -35.87 -27.75 6.61
C LYS A 80 -36.01 -28.32 5.19
N GLN A 81 -34.90 -28.45 4.47
CA GLN A 81 -34.72 -29.45 3.41
C GLN A 81 -33.30 -30.02 3.47
N GLU A 82 -33.24 -31.32 3.78
CA GLU A 82 -32.17 -32.23 3.42
C GLU A 82 -32.03 -32.28 1.90
N ALA A 83 -30.81 -32.15 1.41
CA ALA A 83 -30.38 -32.80 0.17
C ALA A 83 -28.89 -33.10 0.27
N SER A 84 -28.64 -34.39 0.47
CA SER A 84 -27.40 -35.12 0.36
C SER A 84 -26.68 -34.93 -0.98
N SER A 85 -25.43 -35.39 -0.99
CA SER A 85 -24.54 -35.70 -2.12
C SER A 85 -23.58 -34.53 -2.45
N ASN A 86 -22.26 -34.64 -2.28
CA ASN A 86 -21.43 -35.67 -2.89
C ASN A 86 -20.02 -35.76 -2.28
N VAL A 87 -19.56 -37.01 -2.21
CA VAL A 87 -18.20 -37.48 -2.54
C VAL A 87 -17.06 -37.06 -1.60
N SER A 88 -16.82 -37.97 -0.66
CA SER A 88 -15.52 -38.26 -0.06
C SER A 88 -14.48 -38.58 -1.15
N LEU A 89 -13.33 -37.91 -1.10
CA LEU A 89 -12.08 -38.48 -1.61
C LEU A 89 -11.04 -38.43 -0.49
N ARG A 90 -10.60 -39.64 -0.12
CA ARG A 90 -9.59 -39.93 0.88
C ARG A 90 -8.21 -39.49 0.39
N GLU A 91 -7.47 -38.81 1.26
CA GLU A 91 -6.02 -38.86 1.28
C GLU A 91 -5.53 -40.31 1.35
N GLY A 92 -4.61 -40.65 0.45
CA GLY A 92 -4.05 -41.98 0.31
C GLY A 92 -2.76 -41.89 -0.50
N GLU A 93 -1.69 -41.62 0.23
CA GLU A 93 -0.31 -41.57 -0.19
C GLU A 93 0.10 -42.83 -0.98
N ALA A 94 0.83 -42.64 -2.09
CA ALA A 94 1.49 -43.73 -2.79
C ALA A 94 2.92 -43.32 -3.18
N GLN A 95 3.85 -43.55 -2.26
CA GLN A 95 5.28 -43.66 -2.55
C GLN A 95 5.56 -45.01 -3.21
N LYS A 96 6.11 -45.00 -4.44
CA LYS A 96 6.94 -46.09 -4.95
C LYS A 96 7.97 -45.53 -5.92
N SER A 97 9.20 -45.36 -5.44
CA SER A 97 10.36 -45.14 -6.29
C SER A 97 10.75 -46.45 -6.98
N LYS A 98 11.06 -46.36 -8.28
CA LYS A 98 11.76 -47.38 -9.06
C LYS A 98 12.85 -46.70 -9.92
N PRO A 99 13.94 -47.43 -10.21
CA PRO A 99 15.28 -46.86 -10.31
C PRO A 99 15.61 -46.25 -11.68
N VAL A 100 16.66 -45.43 -11.63
CA VAL A 100 17.39 -44.82 -12.74
C VAL A 100 17.82 -45.86 -13.78
N SER A 101 17.46 -45.62 -15.04
CA SER A 101 18.15 -46.17 -16.20
C SER A 101 18.43 -45.04 -17.18
N SER A 102 19.66 -44.55 -17.09
CA SER A 102 20.33 -43.70 -18.05
C SER A 102 20.48 -44.40 -19.40
N ALA A 103 19.88 -43.84 -20.45
CA ALA A 103 20.33 -44.04 -21.82
C ALA A 103 20.08 -42.75 -22.60
N SER A 104 21.14 -41.95 -22.69
CA SER A 104 21.22 -40.74 -23.49
C SER A 104 21.35 -41.12 -24.95
N THR A 105 20.30 -40.90 -25.75
CA THR A 105 20.45 -40.75 -27.21
C THR A 105 20.11 -39.32 -27.54
N ALA A 106 21.14 -38.57 -27.93
CA ALA A 106 21.07 -37.16 -28.26
C ALA A 106 20.27 -36.96 -29.55
N ALA A 107 18.95 -36.81 -29.41
CA ALA A 107 18.10 -36.22 -30.42
C ALA A 107 18.04 -34.70 -30.20
N LYS A 108 18.56 -33.96 -31.18
CA LYS A 108 18.55 -32.49 -31.26
C LYS A 108 17.10 -31.99 -31.04
N PRO A 109 16.78 -31.23 -29.98
CA PRO A 109 15.41 -30.77 -29.78
C PRO A 109 15.03 -29.81 -30.90
N ALA A 110 14.04 -30.18 -31.70
CA ALA A 110 13.38 -29.26 -32.62
C ALA A 110 12.82 -28.09 -31.80
N GLU A 111 13.37 -26.89 -32.01
CA GLU A 111 13.02 -25.69 -31.26
C GLU A 111 11.56 -25.33 -31.55
N LYS A 112 10.69 -25.55 -30.55
CA LYS A 112 9.29 -25.11 -30.61
C LYS A 112 9.29 -23.59 -30.86
N PRO A 113 8.46 -23.07 -31.80
CA PRO A 113 8.43 -21.64 -32.08
C PRO A 113 8.10 -20.87 -30.80
N ARG A 114 9.03 -20.02 -30.36
CA ARG A 114 8.84 -19.17 -29.17
C ARG A 114 7.64 -18.26 -29.41
N ARG A 115 6.62 -18.38 -28.57
CA ARG A 115 5.44 -17.51 -28.65
C ARG A 115 5.89 -16.07 -28.46
N LYS A 116 5.55 -15.19 -29.41
CA LYS A 116 5.82 -13.74 -29.28
C LYS A 116 5.09 -13.23 -28.03
N LEU A 117 5.86 -12.77 -27.04
CA LEU A 117 5.30 -12.20 -25.82
C LEU A 117 4.58 -10.90 -26.18
N ARG A 118 3.35 -10.74 -25.69
CA ARG A 118 2.62 -9.47 -25.84
C ARG A 118 3.38 -8.39 -25.05
N PRO A 119 3.45 -7.15 -25.57
CA PRO A 119 4.04 -6.05 -24.81
C PRO A 119 3.27 -5.87 -23.49
N ARG A 120 4.01 -5.65 -22.40
CA ARG A 120 3.41 -5.39 -21.08
C ARG A 120 2.66 -4.07 -21.16
N LYS A 121 1.46 -4.01 -20.54
CA LYS A 121 0.70 -2.77 -20.43
C LYS A 121 1.44 -1.85 -19.45
N ALA A 122 1.41 -0.54 -19.71
CA ALA A 122 1.89 0.46 -18.76
C ALA A 122 1.12 0.36 -17.43
N ALA A 123 1.80 0.62 -16.31
CA ALA A 123 1.21 0.50 -14.98
C ALA A 123 0.08 1.52 -14.74
N MET A 124 0.25 2.76 -15.22
CA MET A 124 -0.79 3.81 -15.19
C MET A 124 -0.80 4.58 -16.52
N LYS A 125 -1.83 5.40 -16.72
CA LYS A 125 -1.94 6.32 -17.87
C LYS A 125 -1.83 7.77 -17.41
N LEU A 126 -1.31 8.63 -18.26
CA LEU A 126 -1.22 10.08 -18.05
C LEU A 126 -2.14 10.80 -19.04
N THR A 127 -2.88 11.80 -18.56
CA THR A 127 -3.61 12.72 -19.44
C THR A 127 -2.62 13.65 -20.17
N PRO A 128 -2.96 14.19 -21.36
CA PRO A 128 -2.09 15.11 -22.07
C PRO A 128 -1.73 16.35 -21.23
N VAL A 129 -2.69 16.86 -20.44
CA VAL A 129 -2.48 18.01 -19.54
C VAL A 129 -1.46 17.67 -18.46
N ALA A 130 -1.54 16.47 -17.87
CA ALA A 130 -0.57 16.02 -16.89
C ALA A 130 0.84 15.88 -17.50
N VAL A 131 0.95 15.36 -18.72
CA VAL A 131 2.22 15.24 -19.45
C VAL A 131 2.86 16.61 -19.66
N GLU A 132 2.10 17.61 -20.12
CA GLU A 132 2.60 18.97 -20.30
C GLU A 132 3.12 19.57 -18.99
N GLN A 133 2.38 19.38 -17.90
CA GLN A 133 2.80 19.87 -16.60
C GLN A 133 4.08 19.17 -16.11
N LEU A 134 4.20 17.86 -16.29
CA LEU A 134 5.41 17.12 -15.95
C LEU A 134 6.62 17.58 -16.77
N ARG A 135 6.43 17.87 -18.07
CA ARG A 135 7.50 18.45 -18.91
C ARG A 135 7.96 19.80 -18.36
N LYS A 136 7.02 20.66 -17.93
CA LYS A 136 7.35 21.94 -17.29
C LYS A 136 8.16 21.73 -16.01
N LEU A 137 7.75 20.78 -15.16
CA LEU A 137 8.47 20.45 -13.92
C LEU A 137 9.89 19.92 -14.21
N LEU A 138 10.07 19.10 -15.25
CA LEU A 138 11.39 18.60 -15.67
C LEU A 138 12.28 19.67 -16.31
N SER A 139 11.70 20.71 -16.91
CA SER A 139 12.44 21.83 -17.51
C SER A 139 13.00 22.84 -16.50
N GLN A 140 12.68 22.69 -15.21
CA GLN A 140 13.20 23.55 -14.14
C GLN A 140 14.71 23.31 -13.94
N PRO A 141 15.46 24.31 -13.41
CA PRO A 141 16.91 24.24 -13.27
C PRO A 141 17.40 23.04 -12.43
N GLU A 142 16.56 22.52 -11.53
CA GLU A 142 16.78 21.26 -10.83
C GLU A 142 15.80 20.20 -11.36
N PRO A 143 16.17 19.42 -12.39
CA PRO A 143 15.30 18.38 -12.93
C PRO A 143 15.19 17.25 -11.90
N LYS A 144 14.05 17.19 -11.21
CA LYS A 144 13.71 16.08 -10.29
C LYS A 144 12.65 15.20 -10.93
N MET A 145 12.86 13.89 -10.88
CA MET A 145 11.84 12.92 -11.26
C MET A 145 10.73 12.92 -10.21
N ILE A 146 9.50 12.66 -10.65
CA ILE A 146 8.37 12.53 -9.73
C ILE A 146 8.13 11.06 -9.45
N ARG A 147 8.13 10.71 -8.17
CA ARG A 147 7.73 9.41 -7.66
C ARG A 147 6.33 9.48 -7.07
N VAL A 148 5.45 8.61 -7.54
CA VAL A 148 4.09 8.44 -7.03
C VAL A 148 4.08 7.30 -6.01
N GLY A 149 3.68 7.61 -4.79
CA GLY A 149 3.50 6.67 -3.69
C GLY A 149 2.11 6.78 -3.08
N VAL A 150 1.85 5.93 -2.08
CA VAL A 150 0.68 6.05 -1.20
C VAL A 150 1.14 6.12 0.24
N LYS A 151 0.44 6.92 1.05
CA LYS A 151 0.65 7.05 2.50
C LYS A 151 -0.66 6.83 3.23
N ASN A 152 -0.61 6.23 4.41
CA ASN A 152 -1.79 6.10 5.26
C ASN A 152 -2.27 7.48 5.72
N ARG A 153 -3.57 7.75 5.56
CA ARG A 153 -4.25 8.95 6.03
C ARG A 153 -5.58 8.56 6.67
N GLY A 154 -5.87 9.12 7.83
CA GLY A 154 -7.09 8.81 8.59
C GLY A 154 -7.07 7.42 9.23
N CYS A 155 -8.26 6.88 9.53
CA CYS A 155 -8.42 5.65 10.31
C CYS A 155 -7.92 4.40 9.55
N SER A 156 -8.20 4.31 8.24
CA SER A 156 -7.79 3.16 7.41
C SER A 156 -7.53 3.54 5.94
N GLY A 157 -7.48 4.84 5.62
CA GLY A 157 -7.39 5.32 4.24
C GLY A 157 -5.96 5.37 3.72
N LEU A 158 -5.82 5.23 2.40
CA LEU A 158 -4.61 5.56 1.66
C LEU A 158 -4.80 6.91 0.98
N ALA A 159 -3.72 7.69 0.87
CA ALA A 159 -3.68 8.93 0.11
C ALA A 159 -2.50 8.91 -0.84
N TYR A 160 -2.68 9.44 -2.04
CA TYR A 160 -1.60 9.60 -2.99
C TYR A 160 -0.58 10.60 -2.46
N HIS A 161 0.70 10.29 -2.66
CA HIS A 161 1.80 11.13 -2.27
C HIS A 161 2.79 11.26 -3.42
N LEU A 162 3.20 12.49 -3.71
CA LEU A 162 4.19 12.78 -4.73
C LEU A 162 5.49 13.20 -4.07
N GLU A 163 6.59 12.63 -4.53
CA GLU A 163 7.92 12.89 -4.03
C GLU A 163 8.86 13.25 -5.19
N TYR A 164 9.70 14.26 -4.99
CA TYR A 164 10.74 14.64 -5.93
C TYR A 164 12.00 13.82 -5.64
N VAL A 165 12.50 13.09 -6.64
CA VAL A 165 13.63 12.18 -6.50
C VAL A 165 14.61 12.41 -7.65
N GLU A 166 15.91 12.36 -7.37
CA GLU A 166 16.96 12.51 -8.40
C GLU A 166 17.23 11.20 -9.15
N LYS A 167 17.09 10.06 -8.47
CA LYS A 167 17.42 8.72 -8.99
C LYS A 167 16.30 7.72 -8.71
N PRO A 168 15.98 6.82 -9.66
CA PRO A 168 15.02 5.76 -9.40
C PRO A 168 15.51 4.79 -8.32
N GLY A 169 14.61 4.36 -7.44
CA GLY A 169 14.88 3.29 -6.49
C GLY A 169 14.96 1.92 -7.16
N MET A 170 15.52 0.93 -6.46
CA MET A 170 15.71 -0.43 -6.99
C MET A 170 14.41 -1.16 -7.31
N PHE A 171 13.33 -0.82 -6.61
CA PHE A 171 12.01 -1.44 -6.73
C PHE A 171 10.97 -0.52 -7.36
N ASP A 172 11.39 0.65 -7.82
CA ASP A 172 10.47 1.61 -8.44
C ASP A 172 10.20 1.18 -9.88
N GLU A 173 8.93 1.20 -10.28
CA GLU A 173 8.53 0.96 -11.68
C GLU A 173 8.60 2.27 -12.45
N VAL A 174 9.30 2.27 -13.58
CA VAL A 174 9.40 3.44 -14.47
C VAL A 174 8.29 3.37 -15.51
N VAL A 175 7.42 4.37 -15.51
CA VAL A 175 6.43 4.56 -16.56
C VAL A 175 6.88 5.68 -17.48
N GLU A 176 7.10 5.35 -18.75
CA GLU A 176 7.44 6.31 -19.79
C GLU A 176 6.23 6.52 -20.70
N GLN A 177 5.78 7.77 -20.80
CA GLN A 177 4.70 8.16 -21.70
C GLN A 177 5.01 9.52 -22.32
N ASP A 178 4.88 9.61 -23.65
CA ASP A 178 5.06 10.87 -24.40
C ASP A 178 6.40 11.57 -24.08
N GLY A 179 7.47 10.80 -23.87
CA GLY A 179 8.81 11.28 -23.55
C GLY A 179 9.03 11.74 -22.10
N VAL A 180 8.03 11.59 -21.23
CA VAL A 180 8.11 11.90 -19.79
C VAL A 180 8.25 10.62 -18.99
N LYS A 181 9.09 10.63 -17.96
CA LYS A 181 9.31 9.50 -17.05
C LYS A 181 8.71 9.81 -15.68
N VAL A 182 7.89 8.89 -15.18
CA VAL A 182 7.31 8.93 -13.84
C VAL A 182 7.68 7.63 -13.11
N LEU A 183 8.02 7.74 -11.83
CA LEU A 183 8.37 6.61 -10.99
C LEU A 183 7.18 6.21 -10.14
N ILE A 184 6.99 4.91 -9.92
CA ILE A 184 5.96 4.38 -9.03
C ILE A 184 6.65 3.60 -7.91
N ASP A 185 6.34 3.92 -6.66
CA ASP A 185 6.82 3.12 -5.53
C ASP A 185 6.21 1.71 -5.58
N SER A 186 7.06 0.70 -5.41
CA SER A 186 6.70 -0.72 -5.20
C SER A 186 5.48 -0.95 -4.30
N LYS A 187 5.38 -0.21 -3.19
CA LYS A 187 4.27 -0.35 -2.22
C LYS A 187 2.94 0.17 -2.77
N ALA A 188 3.01 1.17 -3.63
CA ALA A 188 1.86 1.86 -4.20
C ALA A 188 1.41 1.24 -5.53
N LEU A 189 2.26 0.43 -6.16
CA LEU A 189 2.03 -0.16 -7.47
C LEU A 189 0.65 -0.82 -7.58
N PHE A 190 0.31 -1.71 -6.64
CA PHE A 190 -0.97 -2.42 -6.68
C PHE A 190 -2.19 -1.51 -6.50
N SER A 191 -2.05 -0.43 -5.73
CA SER A 191 -3.12 0.54 -5.53
C SER A 191 -3.30 1.47 -6.73
N ILE A 192 -2.24 1.73 -7.52
CA ILE A 192 -2.24 2.70 -8.62
C ILE A 192 -2.45 2.03 -9.99
N ILE A 193 -2.23 0.72 -10.11
CA ILE A 193 -2.35 0.02 -11.39
C ILE A 193 -3.70 0.28 -12.06
N GLY A 194 -3.65 0.69 -13.33
CA GLY A 194 -4.84 0.97 -14.15
C GLY A 194 -5.49 2.33 -13.88
N SER A 195 -4.93 3.13 -12.97
CA SER A 195 -5.37 4.51 -12.75
C SER A 195 -4.89 5.46 -13.86
N GLU A 196 -5.55 6.61 -13.93
CA GLU A 196 -5.21 7.71 -14.81
C GLU A 196 -4.81 8.93 -13.96
N MET A 197 -3.65 9.52 -14.26
CA MET A 197 -3.15 10.73 -13.61
C MET A 197 -3.47 11.96 -14.46
N ASP A 198 -4.17 12.90 -13.85
CA ASP A 198 -4.63 14.14 -14.45
C ASP A 198 -4.05 15.36 -13.72
N TRP A 199 -4.04 16.53 -14.37
CA TRP A 199 -3.63 17.79 -13.76
C TRP A 199 -4.81 18.76 -13.71
N GLN A 200 -5.14 19.23 -12.51
CA GLN A 200 -6.16 20.25 -12.30
C GLN A 200 -5.55 21.52 -11.73
N GLU A 201 -5.88 22.63 -12.35
CA GLU A 201 -5.49 23.97 -11.97
C GLU A 201 -6.75 24.80 -11.72
N ASP A 202 -7.01 25.06 -10.45
CA ASP A 202 -8.02 26.00 -9.97
C ASP A 202 -7.36 27.35 -9.66
N LYS A 203 -8.19 28.39 -9.47
CA LYS A 203 -7.73 29.73 -9.11
C LYS A 203 -6.88 29.78 -7.83
N LEU A 204 -7.11 28.83 -6.92
CA LEU A 204 -6.47 28.76 -5.61
C LEU A 204 -5.57 27.53 -5.43
N SER A 205 -5.68 26.52 -6.31
CA SER A 205 -5.01 25.24 -6.09
C SER A 205 -4.52 24.62 -7.39
N ARG A 206 -3.39 23.92 -7.33
CA ARG A 206 -2.78 23.21 -8.45
C ARG A 206 -2.38 21.84 -7.95
N ARG A 207 -2.98 20.79 -8.49
CA ARG A 207 -2.79 19.43 -7.97
C ARG A 207 -2.92 18.38 -9.06
N PHE A 208 -2.22 17.27 -8.85
CA PHE A 208 -2.46 16.05 -9.60
C PHE A 208 -3.68 15.33 -9.03
N VAL A 209 -4.56 14.88 -9.91
CA VAL A 209 -5.77 14.15 -9.57
C VAL A 209 -5.69 12.75 -10.17
N PHE A 210 -5.95 11.74 -9.35
CA PHE A 210 -5.87 10.35 -9.76
C PHE A 210 -7.27 9.77 -9.88
N ARG A 211 -7.60 9.25 -11.07
CA ARG A 211 -8.85 8.53 -11.33
C ARG A 211 -8.55 7.04 -11.37
N ASN A 212 -8.92 6.35 -10.30
CA ASN A 212 -8.63 4.93 -10.16
C ASN A 212 -9.93 4.10 -10.12
N PRO A 213 -10.17 3.22 -11.11
CA PRO A 213 -11.38 2.41 -11.16
C PRO A 213 -11.45 1.34 -10.06
N ASN A 214 -10.35 1.06 -9.36
CA ASN A 214 -10.30 0.05 -8.30
C ASN A 214 -10.69 0.60 -6.92
N ILE A 215 -10.96 1.91 -6.79
CA ILE A 215 -11.36 2.49 -5.50
C ILE A 215 -12.75 1.97 -5.12
N LYS A 216 -12.86 1.39 -3.92
CA LYS A 216 -14.13 0.95 -3.34
C LYS A 216 -14.87 2.08 -2.65
N GLU A 217 -14.13 2.82 -1.82
CA GLU A 217 -14.70 3.88 -0.98
C GLU A 217 -13.75 5.08 -0.94
N GLN A 218 -14.31 6.29 -0.96
CA GLN A 218 -13.56 7.54 -0.79
C GLN A 218 -14.04 8.25 0.49
N CYS A 219 -13.10 8.81 1.24
CA CYS A 219 -13.43 9.60 2.42
C CYS A 219 -14.26 10.83 2.03
N GLY A 220 -15.20 11.27 2.87
CA GLY A 220 -16.07 12.41 2.57
C GLY A 220 -15.35 13.73 2.31
N CYS A 221 -14.10 13.88 2.77
CA CYS A 221 -13.25 15.04 2.45
C CYS A 221 -12.49 14.89 1.10
N GLY A 222 -12.54 13.72 0.46
CA GLY A 222 -11.90 13.45 -0.83
C GLY A 222 -10.39 13.19 -0.78
N GLU A 223 -9.74 13.34 0.38
CA GLU A 223 -8.27 13.27 0.49
C GLU A 223 -7.71 11.86 0.62
N SER A 224 -8.55 10.88 0.99
CA SER A 224 -8.13 9.49 1.17
C SER A 224 -9.14 8.51 0.58
N PHE A 225 -8.67 7.32 0.22
CA PHE A 225 -9.43 6.28 -0.46
C PHE A 225 -9.07 4.87 0.06
N MET A 226 -9.94 3.92 -0.22
CA MET A 226 -9.76 2.49 0.07
C MET A 226 -9.91 1.70 -1.24
N VAL A 227 -9.00 0.75 -1.46
CA VAL A 227 -8.93 -0.13 -2.64
C VAL A 227 -9.28 -1.56 -2.25
#